data_AF-A0A1Q5W5N6-F1
#
_entry.id   AF-A0A1Q5W5N6-F1
#
_cell.length_a   1.000
_cell.length_b   1.000
_cell.length_c   1.000
_cell.angle_alpha   90.00
_cell.angle_beta   90.00
_cell.angle_gamma   90.00
#
_symmetry.space_group_name_H-M   'P 1'
#
loop_
_entity.id
_entity.type
_entity.pdbx_description
1 polymer ?
#
loop_
_entity_poly.entity_id
_entity_poly.type
_entity_poly.pdbx_seq_one_letter_code
_entity_poly.pdbx_strand_id
1 'polypeptide(L)' 'MKKYNFIYNSEKFLLCDDSKKSESEIEKLMGKGFQKIEVEAESKKEAIGKFKEKLGENSKSLEEYTKDISFTSIIEALLR' A
#
# COMPACT_ATOMS: atom_id res chain seq x y z
N MET A 1 12.60 -14.07 1.87
CA MET A 1 11.55 -13.04 2.06
C MET A 1 11.73 -11.94 1.03
N LYS A 2 10.64 -11.33 0.55
CA LYS A 2 10.65 -10.22 -0.41
C LYS A 2 10.04 -8.98 0.23
N LYS A 3 10.58 -7.81 -0.09
CA LYS A 3 9.98 -6.53 0.28
C LYS A 3 8.87 -6.16 -0.69
N TYR A 4 7.72 -5.81 -0.14
CA TYR A 4 6.59 -5.26 -0.87
C TYR A 4 6.32 -3.85 -0.37
N ASN A 5 6.15 -2.94 -1.32
CA ASN A 5 5.78 -1.56 -1.11
C ASN A 5 4.34 -1.37 -1.59
N PHE A 6 3.47 -0.97 -0.68
CA PHE A 6 2.13 -0.51 -1.00
C PHE A 6 2.12 1.01 -0.97
N ILE A 7 1.87 1.61 -2.14
CA ILE A 7 1.93 3.04 -2.37
C ILE A 7 0.53 3.51 -2.73
N TYR A 8 -0.08 4.40 -1.95
CA TYR A 8 -1.47 4.80 -2.15
C TYR A 8 -1.70 6.28 -1.82
N ASN A 9 -2.70 6.87 -2.46
CA ASN A 9 -3.27 8.15 -2.08
C ASN A 9 -4.81 8.05 -2.14
N SER A 10 -5.51 9.17 -1.99
CA SER A 10 -6.98 9.22 -2.08
C SER A 10 -7.55 8.85 -3.45
N GLU A 11 -6.74 8.80 -4.51
CA GLU A 11 -7.18 8.57 -5.89
C GLU A 11 -6.73 7.22 -6.46
N LYS A 12 -5.54 6.75 -6.09
CA LYS A 12 -4.85 5.61 -6.71
C LYS A 12 -4.06 4.82 -5.69
N PHE A 13 -3.90 3.53 -5.99
CA PHE A 13 -3.03 2.62 -5.24
C PHE A 13 -2.16 1.80 -6.19
N LEU A 14 -0.98 1.43 -5.70
CA LEU A 14 0.00 0.62 -6.39
C LEU A 14 0.63 -0.34 -5.40
N LEU A 15 0.76 -1.61 -5.81
CA LEU A 15 1.54 -2.60 -5.11
C LEU A 15 2.75 -2.96 -5.96
N CYS A 16 3.95 -2.77 -5.42
CA CYS A 16 5.20 -3.09 -6.10
C CYS A 16 6.08 -3.93 -5.18
N ASP A 17 6.65 -4.99 -5.73
CA ASP A 17 7.81 -5.64 -5.12
C ASP A 17 9.05 -4.74 -5.31
N ASP A 18 9.99 -4.83 -4.37
CA ASP A 18 11.24 -4.04 -4.32
C ASP A 18 12.02 -4.07 -5.64
N SER A 19 11.88 -5.15 -6.39
CA SER A 19 12.52 -5.35 -7.69
C SER A 19 11.90 -4.56 -8.84
N LYS A 20 10.69 -3.99 -8.69
CA LYS A 20 9.94 -3.35 -9.79
C LYS A 20 9.97 -1.83 -9.82
N LYS A 21 10.33 -1.16 -8.73
CA LYS A 21 10.42 0.30 -8.69
C LYS A 21 11.68 0.75 -7.98
N SER A 22 12.46 1.57 -8.67
CA SER A 22 13.60 2.27 -8.08
C SER A 22 13.12 3.24 -7.00
N GLU A 23 13.93 3.41 -5.96
CA GLU A 23 13.66 4.30 -4.82
C GLU A 23 13.26 5.72 -5.25
N SER A 24 13.91 6.26 -6.29
CA SER A 24 13.60 7.59 -6.83
C SER A 24 12.18 7.73 -7.40
N GLU A 25 11.57 6.66 -7.93
CA GLU A 25 10.19 6.70 -8.41
C GLU A 25 9.20 6.69 -7.24
N ILE A 26 9.57 6.04 -6.13
CA ILE A 26 8.79 6.03 -4.90
C ILE A 26 8.84 7.42 -4.26
N GLU A 27 10.01 8.05 -4.19
CA GLU A 27 10.18 9.40 -3.66
C GLU A 27 9.36 10.45 -4.46
N LYS A 28 9.35 10.34 -5.79
CA LYS A 28 8.48 11.20 -6.64
C LYS A 28 7.00 11.03 -6.31
N LEU A 29 6.56 9.81 -5.99
CA LEU A 29 5.18 9.56 -5.59
C LEU A 29 4.89 10.14 -4.21
N MET A 30 5.84 10.03 -3.27
CA MET A 30 5.71 10.67 -1.95
C MET A 30 5.58 12.19 -2.06
N GLY A 31 6.36 12.83 -2.94
CA GLY A 31 6.22 14.26 -3.25
C GLY A 31 4.88 14.66 -3.89
N LYS A 32 4.11 13.71 -4.42
CA LYS A 32 2.76 13.91 -4.98
C LYS A 32 1.64 13.58 -3.99
N GLY A 33 1.97 13.38 -2.71
CA GLY A 33 0.99 13.05 -1.68
C GLY A 33 0.62 11.57 -1.60
N PHE A 34 1.40 10.68 -2.21
CA PHE A 34 1.26 9.25 -1.96
C PHE A 34 1.93 8.86 -0.63
N GLN A 35 1.26 7.99 0.11
CA GLN A 35 1.81 7.32 1.28
C GLN A 35 2.42 5.98 0.88
N LYS A 36 3.50 5.59 1.56
CA LYS A 36 4.19 4.31 1.37
C LYS A 36 4.09 3.47 2.63
N ILE A 37 3.72 2.21 2.48
CA ILE A 37 3.86 1.20 3.53
C ILE A 37 4.72 0.07 3.00
N GLU A 38 5.69 -0.34 3.80
CA GLU A 38 6.60 -1.43 3.49
C GLU A 38 6.33 -2.63 4.41
N VAL A 39 6.26 -3.82 3.81
CA VAL A 39 6.20 -5.10 4.52
C VAL A 39 7.10 -6.12 3.86
N GLU A 40 7.68 -6.99 4.67
CA GLU A 40 8.42 -8.14 4.21
C GLU A 40 7.51 -9.36 4.24
N ALA A 41 7.40 -10.06 3.11
CA ALA A 41 6.56 -11.23 2.98
C ALA A 41 7.13 -12.24 1.99
N GLU A 42 6.78 -13.51 2.13
CA GLU A 42 7.22 -14.55 1.20
C GLU A 42 6.44 -14.52 -0.11
N SER A 43 5.19 -14.06 -0.06
CA SER A 43 4.27 -14.01 -1.21
C SER A 43 3.41 -12.75 -1.21
N LYS A 44 2.90 -12.36 -2.39
CA LYS A 44 1.97 -11.23 -2.54
C LYS A 44 0.75 -11.37 -1.61
N LYS A 45 0.21 -12.58 -1.46
CA LYS A 45 -0.92 -12.87 -0.58
C LYS A 45 -0.60 -12.62 0.90
N GLU A 46 0.58 -13.01 1.34
CA GLU A 46 1.05 -12.75 2.71
C GLU A 46 1.33 -11.25 2.92
N ALA A 47 1.89 -10.58 1.91
CA ALA A 47 2.10 -9.13 1.94
C ALA A 47 0.77 -8.39 2.13
N ILE A 48 -0.27 -8.76 1.38
CA ILE A 48 -1.62 -8.20 1.51
C ILE A 48 -2.18 -8.38 2.93
N GLY A 49 -1.97 -9.55 3.54
CA GLY A 49 -2.33 -9.80 4.94
C GLY A 49 -1.64 -8.83 5.90
N LYS A 50 -0.32 -8.70 5.78
CA LYS A 50 0.48 -7.78 6.60
C LYS A 50 0.12 -6.31 6.38
N PHE A 51 -0.22 -5.92 5.14
CA PHE A 51 -0.71 -4.57 4.85
C PHE A 51 -2.04 -4.33 5.54
N LYS A 52 -2.97 -5.29 5.49
CA LYS A 52 -4.26 -5.19 6.19
C LYS A 52 -4.07 -5.02 7.70
N GLU A 53 -3.13 -5.73 8.30
CA GLU A 53 -2.80 -5.58 9.73
C GLU A 53 -2.21 -4.20 10.04
N LYS A 54 -1.14 -3.79 9.32
CA LYS A 54 -0.51 -2.47 9.52
C LYS A 54 -1.43 -1.29 9.27
N LEU A 55 -2.33 -1.40 8.29
CA LEU A 55 -3.31 -0.38 7.94
C LEU A 55 -4.51 -0.41 8.88
N GLY A 56 -4.91 -1.59 9.34
CA GLY A 56 -5.91 -1.76 10.40
C GLY A 56 -5.49 -1.07 11.70
N GLU A 57 -4.23 -1.23 12.11
CA GLU A 57 -3.66 -0.51 13.25
C GLU A 57 -3.53 1.00 13.01
N ASN A 58 -3.30 1.43 11.76
CA ASN A 58 -3.27 2.84 11.36
C ASN A 58 -4.66 3.42 10.99
N SER A 59 -5.76 2.71 11.23
CA SER A 59 -7.12 3.15 10.82
C SER A 59 -7.49 4.54 11.33
N LYS A 60 -6.92 5.00 12.45
CA LYS A 60 -7.08 6.39 12.94
C LYS A 60 -6.53 7.46 11.99
N SER A 61 -5.45 7.17 11.25
CA SER A 61 -4.90 8.08 10.23
C SER A 61 -5.55 7.88 8.86
N LEU A 62 -6.18 6.73 8.61
CA LEU A 62 -6.83 6.41 7.35
C LEU A 62 -8.27 6.92 7.25
N GLU A 63 -9.03 6.95 8.36
CA GLU A 63 -10.41 7.47 8.40
C GLU A 63 -10.53 8.92 7.85
N GLU A 64 -9.48 9.73 7.97
CA GLU A 64 -9.43 11.07 7.38
C GLU A 64 -9.13 11.08 5.87
N TYR A 65 -8.45 10.06 5.35
CA TYR A 65 -8.01 10.00 3.95
C TYR A 65 -8.93 9.18 3.03
N THR A 66 -9.66 8.19 3.57
CA THR A 66 -10.49 7.25 2.79
C THR A 66 -11.99 7.51 2.91
N LYS A 67 -12.42 8.78 2.86
CA LYS A 67 -13.85 9.09 2.73
C LYS A 67 -14.46 8.65 1.39
N ASP A 68 -13.66 8.47 0.35
CA ASP A 68 -14.16 8.23 -1.03
C ASP A 68 -13.83 6.84 -1.62
N ILE A 69 -12.75 6.18 -1.19
CA ILE A 69 -12.40 4.84 -1.69
C ILE A 69 -12.38 3.87 -0.51
N SER A 70 -13.33 2.93 -0.51
CA SER A 70 -13.33 1.84 0.47
C SER A 70 -12.04 1.03 0.34
N PHE A 71 -11.18 1.12 1.36
CA PHE A 71 -9.91 0.39 1.42
C PHE A 71 -10.08 -1.13 1.20
N THR A 72 -11.23 -1.67 1.60
CA THR A 72 -11.67 -3.03 1.29
C THR A 72 -11.64 -3.30 -0.22
N SER A 73 -12.13 -2.38 -1.05
CA SER A 73 -12.14 -2.51 -2.51
C SER A 73 -10.74 -2.53 -3.10
N ILE A 74 -9.77 -1.84 -2.48
CA ILE A 74 -8.37 -1.86 -2.90
C ILE A 74 -7.74 -3.22 -2.60
N ILE A 75 -7.95 -3.75 -1.39
CA ILE A 75 -7.44 -5.06 -1.00
C ILE A 75 -8.10 -6.17 -1.81
N GLU A 76 -9.41 -6.09 -2.05
CA GLU A 76 -10.13 -7.01 -2.94
C GLU A 76 -9.61 -6.96 -4.38
N ALA A 77 -9.32 -5.77 -4.91
CA ALA A 77 -8.72 -5.63 -6.23
C ALA A 77 -7.29 -6.23 -6.31
N LEU A 78 -6.55 -6.26 -5.20
CA LEU A 78 -5.22 -6.88 -5.15
C LEU A 78 -5.25 -8.41 -5.01
N LEU A 79 -6.34 -8.96 -4.46
CA LEU A 79 -6.59 -10.38 -4.27
C LEU A 79 -7.23 -11.06 -5.49
N ARG A 80 -7.85 -10.29 -6.38
CA ARG A 80 -8.30 -10.73 -7.71
C ARG A 80 -7.13 -10.95 -8.66
#